data_AF-A0A2P7S4L6-F1
#
_entry.id   AF-A0A2P7S4L6-F1
#
_cell.length_a   1.000
_cell.length_b   1.000
_cell.length_c   1.000
_cell.angle_alpha   90.00
_cell.angle_beta   90.00
_cell.angle_gamma   90.00
#
_symmetry.space_group_name_H-M   'P 1'
#
loop_
_entity.id
_entity.type
_entity.pdbx_description
1 polymer ?
#
loop_
_entity_poly.entity_id
_entity_poly.type
_entity_poly.pdbx_seq_one_letter_code
_entity_poly.pdbx_strand_id
1 'polypeptide(L)' 'MSYTQAVLVLGCKGDELSQSEMAGFVTVMYMWDGSGFGGNMNAMFQNGRLIAKAQFGLE' A
#
# COMPACT_ATOMS: atom_id res chain seq x y z
N MET A 1 -3.95 -2.69 10.61
CA MET A 1 -4.49 -1.70 9.66
C MET A 1 -4.96 -2.43 8.41
N SER A 2 -6.21 -2.23 8.00
CA SER A 2 -6.71 -2.70 6.70
C SER A 2 -6.43 -1.69 5.59
N TYR A 3 -6.62 -2.08 4.32
CA TYR A 3 -6.51 -1.17 3.18
C TYR A 3 -7.48 0.01 3.33
N THR A 4 -8.75 -0.24 3.66
CA THR A 4 -9.75 0.81 3.88
C THR A 4 -9.33 1.78 5.00
N GLN A 5 -8.78 1.27 6.09
CA GLN A 5 -8.25 2.13 7.16
C GLN A 5 -7.05 2.96 6.69
N ALA A 6 -6.16 2.38 5.89
CA ALA A 6 -5.03 3.12 5.31
C ALA A 6 -5.52 4.24 4.39
N VAL A 7 -6.50 3.98 3.52
CA VAL A 7 -7.12 5.00 2.66
C VAL A 7 -7.78 6.12 3.47
N LEU A 8 -8.45 5.78 4.57
CA LEU A 8 -9.04 6.80 5.46
C LEU A 8 -7.97 7.68 6.13
N VAL A 9 -6.83 7.12 6.52
CA VAL A 9 -5.72 7.87 7.12
C VAL A 9 -4.99 8.73 6.09
N LEU A 10 -4.76 8.19 4.89
CA LEU A 10 -4.03 8.87 3.82
C LEU A 10 -4.90 9.88 3.06
N GLY A 11 -6.23 9.73 3.11
CA GLY A 11 -7.18 10.58 2.40
C GLY A 11 -7.32 10.28 0.90
N CYS A 12 -6.55 9.31 0.38
CA CYS A 12 -6.58 8.91 -1.02
C CYS A 12 -6.37 7.39 -1.19
N LYS A 13 -6.90 6.86 -2.30
CA LYS A 13 -6.67 5.47 -2.71
C LYS A 13 -5.26 5.33 -3.27
N GLY A 14 -4.68 4.15 -3.06
CA GLY A 14 -3.43 3.78 -3.73
C GLY A 14 -3.72 3.03 -5.02
N ASP A 15 -2.75 3.04 -5.91
CA ASP A 15 -2.78 2.26 -7.15
C ASP A 15 -2.27 0.85 -6.89
N GLU A 16 -2.99 -0.16 -7.37
CA GLU A 16 -2.56 -1.55 -7.25
C GLU A 16 -1.39 -1.82 -8.19
N LEU A 17 -0.24 -2.22 -7.63
CA LEU A 17 0.92 -2.60 -8.42
C LEU A 17 0.90 -4.09 -8.78
N SER A 18 0.47 -4.94 -7.84
CA SER A 18 0.40 -6.38 -8.05
C SER A 18 -0.51 -7.06 -7.01
N GLN A 19 -1.07 -8.19 -7.41
CA GLN A 19 -1.82 -9.10 -6.57
C GLN A 19 -1.35 -10.54 -6.81
N SER A 20 -1.21 -11.31 -5.73
CA SER A 20 -0.92 -12.74 -5.80
C SER A 20 -1.69 -13.52 -4.74
N GLU A 21 -1.98 -14.78 -5.05
CA GLU A 21 -2.56 -15.74 -4.13
C GLU A 21 -1.64 -16.96 -4.03
N MET A 22 -1.20 -17.28 -2.81
CA MET A 22 -0.32 -18.43 -2.57
C MET A 22 -0.68 -19.06 -1.22
N ALA A 23 -0.89 -20.38 -1.23
CA ALA A 23 -1.21 -21.15 -0.01
C ALA A 23 -2.38 -20.58 0.82
N GLY A 24 -3.41 -20.03 0.15
CA GLY A 24 -4.57 -19.41 0.80
C GLY A 24 -4.31 -17.99 1.35
N PHE A 25 -3.14 -17.42 1.08
CA PHE A 25 -2.83 -16.02 1.39
C PHE A 25 -2.97 -15.16 0.14
N VAL A 26 -3.88 -14.19 0.19
CA VAL A 26 -3.99 -13.14 -0.83
C VAL A 26 -3.14 -11.97 -0.41
N THR A 27 -2.10 -11.66 -1.19
CA THR A 27 -1.21 -10.52 -0.97
C THR A 27 -1.40 -9.50 -2.09
N VAL A 28 -1.60 -8.24 -1.72
CA VAL A 28 -1.76 -7.12 -2.66
C VAL A 28 -0.79 -6.01 -2.29
N MET A 29 -0.06 -5.49 -3.28
CA MET A 29 0.81 -4.34 -3.13
C MET A 29 0.15 -3.11 -3.74
N TYR A 30 0.08 -2.03 -2.98
CA TYR A 30 -0.38 -0.73 -3.42
C TYR A 30 0.75 0.30 -3.36
N MET A 31 0.69 1.28 -4.25
CA MET A 31 1.57 2.44 -4.29
C MET A 31 0.77 3.74 -4.13
N TRP A 32 1.42 4.73 -3.53
CA TRP A 32 0.97 6.11 -3.52
C TRP A 32 2.14 7.00 -3.92
N ASP A 33 1.87 8.04 -4.70
CA ASP A 33 2.83 9.10 -4.97
C ASP A 33 2.79 10.17 -3.86
N GLY A 34 3.97 10.70 -3.53
CA GLY A 34 4.13 11.87 -2.67
C GLY A 34 4.39 13.12 -3.49
N SER A 35 4.22 14.30 -2.89
CA SER A 35 4.43 15.57 -3.59
C SER A 35 5.92 15.98 -3.66
N GLY A 36 6.76 15.41 -2.80
CA GLY A 36 8.21 15.60 -2.80
C GLY A 36 8.92 14.96 -4.01
N PHE A 37 10.19 15.33 -4.22
CA PHE A 37 10.96 14.83 -5.36
C PHE A 37 11.16 13.30 -5.29
N GLY A 38 10.56 12.58 -6.24
CA GLY A 38 10.58 11.12 -6.26
C GLY A 38 9.78 10.49 -5.12
N GLY A 39 8.86 11.27 -4.52
CA GLY A 39 8.07 10.84 -3.38
C GLY A 39 7.17 9.67 -3.71
N ASN A 40 7.26 8.60 -2.92
CA ASN A 40 6.35 7.47 -3.02
C ASN A 40 6.27 6.67 -1.72
N MET A 41 5.21 5.89 -1.63
CA MET A 41 4.98 4.88 -0.62
C MET A 41 4.51 3.59 -1.27
N ASN A 42 5.00 2.45 -0.80
CA ASN A 42 4.46 1.13 -1.12
C ASN A 42 3.98 0.43 0.15
N ALA A 43 2.85 -0.26 0.06
CA ALA A 43 2.32 -1.07 1.17
C ALA A 43 1.81 -2.41 0.67
N MET A 44 2.18 -3.48 1.37
CA MET A 44 1.68 -4.83 1.13
C MET A 44 0.64 -5.20 2.18
N PHE A 45 -0.51 -5.67 1.71
CA PHE A 45 -1.58 -6.19 2.54
C PHE A 45 -1.76 -7.66 2.25
N GLN A 46 -1.79 -8.48 3.30
CA GLN A 46 -2.08 -9.91 3.19
C GLN A 46 -3.35 -10.24 3.96
N ASN A 47 -4.29 -10.92 3.32
CA ASN A 47 -5.61 -11.23 3.88
C ASN A 47 -6.27 -10.00 4.53
N GLY A 48 -6.16 -8.86 3.84
CA GLY A 48 -6.72 -7.57 4.27
C GLY A 48 -5.98 -6.85 5.39
N ARG A 49 -4.80 -7.32 5.83
CA ARG A 49 -4.00 -6.69 6.90
C ARG A 49 -2.64 -6.22 6.37
N LEU A 50 -2.25 -5.00 6.74
CA LEU A 50 -0.93 -4.46 6.42
C LEU A 50 0.17 -5.36 7.02
N ILE A 51 1.07 -5.86 6.18
CA ILE A 51 2.21 -6.71 6.58
C ILE A 51 3.56 -6.04 6.37
N ALA A 52 3.67 -5.13 5.40
CA ALA A 52 4.89 -4.39 5.13
C ALA A 52 4.58 -3.04 4.50
N LYS A 53 5.45 -2.06 4.75
CA LYS A 53 5.43 -0.77 4.07
C LYS A 53 6.84 -0.23 3.90
N ALA A 54 7.05 0.54 2.84
CA ALA A 54 8.26 1.31 2.60
C ALA A 54 7.87 2.67 1.99
N GLN A 55 8.69 3.69 2.22
CA GLN A 55 8.50 5.01 1.64
C GLN A 55 9.83 5.68 1.36
N PHE A 56 9.85 6.56 0.37
CA PHE A 56 11.00 7.39 0.03
C PHE A 56 10.51 8.74 -0.48
N GLY A 57 11.20 9.83 -0.15
CA GLY A 57 10.97 11.16 -0.75
C GLY A 57 9.57 11.76 -0.60
N LEU A 58 8.68 11.20 0.23
CA LEU A 58 7.33 11.71 0.45
C LEU A 58 7.36 13.12 1.06
N GLU A 59 6.51 14.01 0.56
CA GLU A 59 6.08 15.24 1.23
C GLU A 59 4.57 15.42 1.03
#